data_AF-W7TGB3-F1
#
_entry.id   AF-W7TGB3-F1
#
_cell.length_a   1.000
_cell.length_b   1.000
_cell.length_c   1.000
_cell.angle_alpha   90.00
_cell.angle_beta   90.00
_cell.angle_gamma   90.00
#
_symmetry.space_group_name_H-M   'P 1'
#
loop_
_entity.id
_entity.type
_entity.pdbx_description
1 polymer ?
#
loop_
_entity_poly.entity_id
_entity_poly.type
_entity_poly.pdbx_seq_one_letter_code
_entity_poly.pdbx_strand_id
1 'polypeptide(L)'
;MAQVEVLQRIGRVFLQVGNVQEARRFWNHAEILVLKAKSCALSAQQFSSQGHEEQAMPAFPPPRPPSRPPYFLGWAESQVGMGKGLLAVAEGRWEDAQRNFQKVAAAERTRLLEDPFVFDPALSPSPGSSGPTAPPFLSPSPWPSLLLPSPEDNLLLPAIINLAVLSLHRGNVHAAIHILENFIREDPPRNMTENLVLNLSYFYDLVGDKYVPVL
;
A
#
# COMPACT_ATOMS: atom_id res chain seq x y z
N MET A 1 12.78 -3.65 9.69
CA MET A 1 11.65 -3.24 8.82
C MET A 1 12.07 -2.41 7.63
N ALA A 2 12.97 -1.42 7.77
CA ALA A 2 13.56 -0.69 6.63
C ALA A 2 14.10 -1.59 5.51
N GLN A 3 14.66 -2.76 5.86
CA GLN A 3 15.13 -3.74 4.88
C GLN A 3 14.01 -4.31 4.00
N VAL A 4 12.80 -4.57 4.55
CA VAL A 4 11.66 -5.06 3.75
C VAL A 4 11.27 -4.00 2.72
N GLU A 5 11.25 -2.74 3.12
CA GLU A 5 10.93 -1.62 2.23
C GLU A 5 11.95 -1.48 1.09
N VAL A 6 13.24 -1.52 1.42
CA VAL A 6 14.33 -1.44 0.44
C VAL A 6 14.22 -2.59 -0.57
N LEU A 7 14.01 -3.83 -0.10
CA LEU A 7 13.81 -4.98 -0.97
C LEU A 7 12.59 -4.84 -1.87
N GLN A 8 11.49 -4.27 -1.35
CA GLN A 8 10.28 -4.00 -2.14
C GLN A 8 10.52 -2.98 -3.25
N ARG A 9 11.26 -1.90 -2.96
CA ARG A 9 11.63 -0.89 -3.96
C ARG A 9 12.54 -1.46 -5.04
N ILE A 10 13.55 -2.22 -4.63
CA ILE A 10 14.46 -2.90 -5.57
C ILE A 10 13.67 -3.86 -6.49
N GLY A 11 12.75 -4.65 -5.91
CA GLY A 11 11.88 -5.53 -6.69
C GLY A 11 11.05 -4.79 -7.75
N ARG A 12 10.49 -3.62 -7.41
CA ARG A 12 9.77 -2.77 -8.38
C ARG A 12 10.67 -2.25 -9.49
N VAL A 13 11.88 -1.79 -9.17
CA VAL A 13 12.84 -1.33 -10.18
C VAL A 13 13.17 -2.46 -11.15
N PHE A 14 13.41 -3.68 -10.64
CA PHE A 14 13.62 -4.84 -11.50
C PHE A 14 12.41 -5.17 -12.37
N LEU A 15 11.19 -5.01 -11.85
CA LEU A 15 9.98 -5.19 -12.64
C LEU A 15 9.87 -4.16 -13.76
N GLN A 16 10.20 -2.89 -13.48
CA GLN A 16 10.16 -1.80 -14.47
C GLN A 16 11.14 -2.01 -15.64
N VAL A 17 12.31 -2.60 -15.38
CA VAL A 17 13.27 -2.96 -16.44
C VAL A 17 12.95 -4.29 -17.13
N GLY A 18 11.81 -4.92 -16.80
CA GLY A 18 11.36 -6.19 -17.39
C GLY A 18 12.04 -7.43 -16.80
N ASN A 19 12.86 -7.30 -15.75
CA ASN A 19 13.54 -8.43 -15.12
C ASN A 19 12.67 -9.06 -14.01
N VAL A 20 11.67 -9.82 -14.44
CA VAL A 20 10.69 -10.46 -13.55
C VAL A 20 11.33 -11.45 -12.57
N GLN A 21 12.42 -12.13 -12.98
CA GLN A 21 13.08 -13.13 -12.13
C GLN A 21 13.83 -12.50 -10.96
N GLU A 22 14.56 -11.41 -11.20
CA GLU A 22 15.21 -10.67 -10.11
C GLU A 22 14.17 -10.01 -9.20
N ALA A 23 13.11 -9.41 -9.76
CA ALA A 23 12.02 -8.86 -8.96
C ALA A 23 11.45 -9.89 -7.97
N ARG A 24 11.20 -11.12 -8.44
CA ARG A 24 10.76 -12.24 -7.60
C ARG A 24 11.75 -12.55 -6.48
N ARG A 25 13.06 -12.60 -6.77
CA ARG A 25 14.09 -12.91 -5.75
C ARG A 25 14.04 -11.91 -4.60
N PHE A 26 13.95 -10.62 -4.90
CA PHE A 26 13.86 -9.57 -3.88
C PHE A 26 12.57 -9.66 -3.06
N TRP A 27 11.43 -9.90 -3.71
CA TRP A 27 10.16 -10.04 -2.99
C TRP A 27 10.07 -11.32 -2.15
N ASN A 28 10.62 -12.44 -2.61
CA ASN A 28 10.74 -13.66 -1.81
C ASN A 28 11.62 -13.42 -0.57
N HIS A 29 12.71 -12.66 -0.73
CA HIS A 29 13.55 -12.29 0.41
C HIS A 29 12.79 -11.41 1.42
N ALA A 30 12.05 -10.40 0.93
CA ALA A 30 11.20 -9.56 1.78
C ALA A 30 10.18 -10.40 2.56
N GLU A 31 9.54 -11.39 1.91
CA GLU A 31 8.60 -12.31 2.55
C GLU A 31 9.26 -13.13 3.66
N ILE A 32 10.44 -13.70 3.42
CA ILE A 32 11.18 -14.47 4.43
C ILE A 32 11.46 -13.60 5.67
N LEU A 33 11.82 -12.33 5.49
CA LEU A 33 12.06 -11.42 6.61
C LEU A 33 10.78 -11.14 7.42
N VAL A 34 9.64 -10.96 6.75
CA VAL A 34 8.35 -10.77 7.43
C VAL A 34 7.95 -12.02 8.20
N LEU A 35 8.12 -13.21 7.62
CA LEU A 35 7.83 -14.48 8.31
C LEU A 35 8.69 -14.66 9.56
N LYS A 36 9.99 -14.34 9.48
CA LYS A 36 10.89 -14.36 10.64
C LYS A 36 10.48 -13.36 11.71
N ALA A 37 10.09 -12.14 11.32
CA ALA A 37 9.61 -11.14 12.27
C ALA A 37 8.32 -11.60 12.97
N LYS A 38 7.41 -12.23 12.22
CA LYS A 38 6.16 -12.79 12.75
C LYS A 38 6.41 -13.91 13.74
N SER A 39 7.31 -14.86 13.42
CA SER A 39 7.64 -15.94 14.35
C SER A 39 8.28 -15.39 15.63
N CYS A 40 9.19 -14.43 15.52
CA CYS A 40 9.79 -13.78 16.69
C CYS A 40 8.74 -13.05 17.55
N ALA A 41 7.80 -12.34 16.94
CA ALA A 41 6.71 -11.67 17.66
C ALA A 41 5.81 -12.66 18.41
N LEU A 42 5.46 -13.78 17.77
CA LEU A 42 4.67 -14.85 18.40
C LEU A 42 5.41 -15.49 19.57
N SER A 43 6.70 -15.80 19.41
CA SER A 43 7.53 -16.33 20.50
C SER A 43 7.62 -15.34 21.67
N ALA A 44 7.83 -14.05 21.40
CA ALA A 44 7.86 -13.02 22.44
C ALA A 44 6.52 -12.93 23.21
N GLN A 45 5.40 -13.05 22.50
CA GLN A 45 4.07 -13.07 23.12
C GLN A 45 3.87 -14.30 24.02
N GLN A 46 4.35 -15.48 23.59
CA GLN A 46 4.31 -16.71 24.38
C GLN A 46 5.15 -16.59 25.65
N PHE A 47 6.38 -16.08 25.55
CA PHE A 47 7.23 -15.85 26.73
C PHE A 47 6.61 -14.85 27.71
N SER A 48 5.95 -13.79 27.21
CA SER A 48 5.23 -12.85 28.07
C SER A 48 4.07 -13.52 28.81
N SER A 49 3.33 -14.42 28.16
CA SER A 49 2.24 -15.15 28.84
C SER A 49 2.73 -16.14 29.90
N GLN A 50 3.90 -16.76 29.70
CA GLN A 50 4.48 -17.72 30.65
C GLN A 50 5.21 -17.04 31.82
N GLY A 51 5.90 -15.92 31.57
CA GLY A 51 6.61 -15.15 32.61
C GLY A 51 5.68 -14.50 33.65
N HIS A 52 4.39 -14.35 33.34
CA HIS A 52 3.39 -13.86 34.30
C HIS A 52 2.91 -14.93 35.30
N GLU A 53 3.19 -16.21 35.09
CA GLU A 53 2.79 -17.28 36.01
C GLU A 53 3.80 -17.48 37.17
N GLU A 54 5.08 -17.12 37.01
CA GLU A 54 6.12 -17.35 38.03
C GLU A 54 6.33 -16.22 39.05
N GLN A 55 5.66 -15.06 38.93
CA GLN A 55 5.82 -13.91 39.85
C GLN A 55 4.51 -13.25 40.34
N ALA A 56 3.42 -14.01 40.46
CA ALA A 56 2.16 -13.49 41.01
C ALA A 56 2.18 -13.42 42.56
N MET A 57 2.75 -12.35 43.12
CA MET A 57 2.25 -11.77 44.37
C MET A 57 0.98 -10.94 44.06
N PRO A 58 -0.06 -10.96 44.91
CA PRO A 58 -1.39 -10.43 44.58
C PRO A 58 -1.43 -8.92 44.79
N ALA A 59 -1.24 -8.11 43.73
CA ALA A 59 -1.55 -6.68 43.84
C ALA A 59 -2.07 -6.01 42.55
N PHE A 60 -1.76 -6.51 41.36
CA PHE A 60 -2.26 -5.89 40.13
C PHE A 60 -2.57 -6.93 39.04
N PRO A 61 -3.69 -6.78 38.31
CA PRO A 61 -3.94 -7.61 37.14
C PRO A 61 -2.81 -7.37 36.12
N PRO A 62 -2.19 -8.43 35.55
CA PRO A 62 -1.12 -8.27 34.59
C PRO A 62 -1.63 -7.49 33.36
N PRO A 63 -0.78 -6.66 32.74
CA PRO A 63 -1.13 -6.00 31.48
C PRO A 63 -1.50 -7.10 30.48
N ARG A 64 -2.73 -7.04 29.95
CA ARG A 64 -3.18 -7.99 28.92
C ARG A 64 -2.16 -7.96 27.78
N PRO A 65 -1.59 -9.11 27.35
CA PRO A 65 -0.72 -9.14 26.19
C PRO A 65 -1.49 -8.52 25.02
N PRO A 66 -0.82 -7.72 24.16
CA PRO A 66 -1.49 -7.12 23.03
C PRO A 66 -2.13 -8.24 22.21
N SER A 67 -3.45 -8.19 22.07
CA SER A 67 -4.23 -9.20 21.32
C SER A 67 -3.96 -9.14 19.82
N ARG A 68 -3.05 -8.27 19.37
CA ARG A 68 -2.77 -7.97 17.97
C ARG A 68 -1.28 -7.94 17.70
N PRO A 69 -0.88 -8.36 16.47
CA PRO A 69 0.49 -8.20 16.02
C PRO A 69 0.87 -6.72 16.05
N PRO A 70 2.15 -6.40 16.28
CA PRO A 70 2.63 -5.03 16.26
C PRO A 70 2.25 -4.32 14.96
N TYR A 71 1.88 -3.03 15.04
CA TYR A 71 1.50 -2.19 13.90
C TYR A 71 2.43 -2.35 12.68
N PHE A 72 3.75 -2.40 12.93
CA PHE A 72 4.77 -2.54 11.90
C PHE A 72 4.71 -3.87 11.12
N LEU A 73 4.18 -4.94 11.73
CA LEU A 73 4.10 -6.25 11.09
C LEU A 73 3.00 -6.25 10.03
N GLY A 74 1.83 -5.70 10.34
CA GLY A 74 0.74 -5.55 9.38
C GLY A 74 1.16 -4.70 8.18
N TRP A 75 1.91 -3.62 8.41
CA TRP A 75 2.44 -2.78 7.33
C TRP A 75 3.36 -3.56 6.38
N ALA A 76 4.28 -4.36 6.92
CA ALA A 76 5.18 -5.13 6.07
C ALA A 76 4.49 -6.31 5.36
N GLU A 77 3.48 -6.91 5.98
CA GLU A 77 2.63 -7.90 5.31
C GLU A 77 1.91 -7.27 4.10
N SER A 78 1.38 -6.05 4.24
CA SER A 78 0.79 -5.30 3.12
C SER A 78 1.80 -5.00 2.01
N GLN A 79 3.03 -4.60 2.36
CA GLN A 79 4.10 -4.36 1.38
C GLN A 79 4.44 -5.63 0.59
N VAL A 80 4.57 -6.77 1.27
CA VAL A 80 4.80 -8.07 0.62
C VAL A 80 3.61 -8.45 -0.26
N GLY A 81 2.39 -8.27 0.23
CA GLY A 81 1.17 -8.50 -0.54
C GLY A 81 1.12 -7.67 -1.82
N MET A 82 1.51 -6.40 -1.75
CA MET A 82 1.59 -5.49 -2.90
C MET A 82 2.60 -6.00 -3.94
N GLY A 83 3.81 -6.38 -3.51
CA GLY A 83 4.82 -6.96 -4.39
C GLY A 83 4.35 -8.25 -5.07
N LYS A 84 3.66 -9.14 -4.34
CA LYS A 84 3.07 -10.36 -4.92
C LYS A 84 2.00 -10.06 -5.96
N GLY A 85 1.17 -9.04 -5.73
CA GLY A 85 0.18 -8.58 -6.70
C GLY A 85 0.84 -8.11 -8.00
N LEU A 86 1.87 -7.28 -7.90
CA LEU A 86 2.64 -6.78 -9.04
C LEU A 86 3.36 -7.90 -9.80
N LEU A 87 3.94 -8.88 -9.08
CA LEU A 87 4.56 -10.04 -9.71
C LEU A 87 3.55 -10.87 -10.50
N ALA A 88 2.38 -11.11 -9.92
CA ALA A 88 1.32 -11.86 -10.58
C ALA A 88 0.82 -11.16 -11.85
N VAL A 89 0.72 -9.81 -11.85
CA VAL A 89 0.45 -9.02 -13.07
C VAL A 89 1.51 -9.30 -14.13
N ALA A 90 2.79 -9.22 -13.78
CA ALA A 90 3.89 -9.42 -14.73
C ALA A 90 3.93 -10.84 -15.33
N GLU A 91 3.39 -11.84 -14.62
CA GLU A 91 3.28 -13.22 -15.08
C GLU A 91 1.97 -13.52 -15.82
N GLY A 92 1.06 -12.55 -15.95
CA GLY A 92 -0.27 -12.76 -16.52
C GLY A 92 -1.23 -13.55 -15.61
N ARG A 93 -0.93 -13.67 -14.31
CA ARG A 93 -1.78 -14.33 -13.31
C ARG A 93 -2.77 -13.34 -12.69
N TRP A 94 -3.75 -12.91 -13.48
CA TRP A 94 -4.68 -11.83 -13.14
C TRP A 94 -5.51 -12.08 -11.86
N GLU A 95 -5.95 -13.32 -11.64
CA GLU A 95 -6.73 -13.67 -10.44
C GLU A 95 -5.89 -13.61 -9.15
N ASP A 96 -4.63 -14.04 -9.24
CA ASP A 96 -3.69 -13.93 -8.12
C ASP A 96 -3.38 -12.47 -7.82
N ALA A 97 -3.19 -11.65 -8.85
CA ALA A 97 -2.98 -10.22 -8.69
C ALA A 97 -4.16 -9.55 -7.97
N GLN A 98 -5.39 -9.81 -8.45
CA GLN A 98 -6.61 -9.27 -7.85
C GLN A 98 -6.73 -9.66 -6.38
N ARG A 99 -6.55 -10.95 -6.04
CA ARG A 99 -6.62 -11.42 -4.65
C ARG A 99 -5.60 -10.73 -3.75
N ASN A 100 -4.38 -10.54 -4.24
CA ASN A 100 -3.33 -9.88 -3.45
C ASN A 100 -3.66 -8.39 -3.23
N PHE A 101 -4.07 -7.64 -4.26
CA PHE A 101 -4.42 -6.24 -4.09
C PHE A 101 -5.68 -6.03 -3.21
N GLN A 102 -6.68 -6.90 -3.32
CA GLN A 102 -7.85 -6.86 -2.42
C GLN A 102 -7.47 -7.08 -0.96
N LYS A 103 -6.57 -8.03 -0.68
CA LYS A 103 -6.06 -8.26 0.68
C LYS A 103 -5.32 -7.04 1.23
N VAL A 104 -4.47 -6.42 0.42
CA VAL A 104 -3.76 -5.19 0.80
C VAL A 104 -4.76 -4.07 1.08
N ALA A 105 -5.70 -3.81 0.16
CA ALA A 105 -6.71 -2.76 0.34
C ALA A 105 -7.57 -2.97 1.60
N ALA A 106 -7.98 -4.22 1.89
CA ALA A 106 -8.73 -4.53 3.10
C ALA A 106 -7.91 -4.33 4.38
N ALA A 107 -6.64 -4.73 4.37
CA ALA A 107 -5.73 -4.55 5.51
C ALA A 107 -5.46 -3.06 5.79
N GLU A 108 -5.22 -2.27 4.74
CA GLU A 108 -4.99 -0.82 4.88
C GLU A 108 -6.24 -0.06 5.32
N ARG A 109 -7.43 -0.40 4.80
CA ARG A 109 -8.70 0.18 5.27
C ARG A 109 -8.91 -0.07 6.76
N THR A 110 -8.67 -1.31 7.20
CA THR A 110 -8.80 -1.68 8.61
C THR A 110 -7.83 -0.85 9.45
N ARG A 111 -6.58 -0.66 8.98
CA ARG A 111 -5.58 0.16 9.68
C ARG A 111 -6.00 1.63 9.81
N LEU A 112 -6.56 2.23 8.75
CA LEU A 112 -7.00 3.63 8.77
C LEU A 112 -8.16 3.87 9.74
N LEU A 113 -9.04 2.88 9.95
CA LEU A 113 -10.14 2.97 10.92
C LEU A 113 -9.64 2.86 12.37
N GLU A 114 -8.53 2.16 12.58
CA GLU A 114 -8.00 1.86 13.90
C GLU A 114 -7.04 2.91 14.44
N ASP A 115 -6.55 3.80 13.56
CA ASP A 115 -5.65 4.90 13.93
C ASP A 115 -6.30 6.27 13.68
N PRO A 116 -7.29 6.68 14.51
CA PRO A 116 -7.96 7.98 14.37
C PRO A 116 -7.08 9.18 14.77
N PHE A 117 -5.84 8.97 15.23
CA PHE A 117 -4.97 10.02 15.81
C PHE A 117 -3.69 10.25 15.00
N VAL A 118 -3.80 10.80 13.79
CA VAL A 118 -2.65 11.45 13.12
C VAL A 118 -2.98 12.86 12.60
N PHE A 119 -4.22 13.35 12.75
CA PHE A 119 -4.50 14.78 12.63
C PHE A 119 -4.58 15.39 14.02
N ASP A 120 -3.42 15.71 14.61
CA ASP A 120 -3.37 16.74 15.63
C ASP A 120 -3.12 18.09 14.93
N PRO A 121 -4.17 18.90 14.66
CA PRO A 121 -3.99 20.22 14.07
C PRO A 121 -3.17 21.17 14.97
N ALA A 122 -2.85 20.79 16.21
CA ALA A 122 -2.00 21.56 17.11
C ALA A 122 -0.49 21.50 16.76
N LEU A 123 -0.05 20.62 15.84
CA LEU A 123 1.34 20.55 15.37
C LEU A 123 1.59 21.27 14.03
N SER A 124 0.69 22.16 13.62
CA SER A 124 0.94 23.05 12.48
C SER A 124 2.13 23.98 12.81
N PRO A 125 3.27 23.91 12.09
CA PRO A 125 4.38 24.81 12.34
C PRO A 125 3.93 26.24 12.03
N SER A 126 4.16 27.13 12.98
CA SER A 126 3.84 28.56 12.83
C SER A 126 4.46 29.12 11.53
N PRO A 127 3.71 29.92 10.75
CA PRO A 127 4.21 30.52 9.53
C PRO A 127 5.25 31.59 9.89
N GLY A 128 6.54 31.23 9.87
CA GLY A 128 7.58 32.15 10.36
C GLY A 128 9.04 31.87 10.00
N SER A 129 9.38 30.92 9.12
CA SER A 129 10.78 30.76 8.68
C SER A 129 10.94 30.91 7.17
N SER A 130 11.30 32.12 6.76
CA SER A 130 11.85 32.43 5.43
C SER A 130 13.25 31.84 5.28
N GLY A 131 13.44 30.89 4.36
CA GLY A 131 14.73 30.30 3.98
C GLY A 131 14.63 29.60 2.60
N PRO A 132 15.74 29.50 1.83
CA PRO A 132 15.74 29.88 0.42
C PRO A 132 15.25 28.81 -0.57
N THR A 133 14.61 29.33 -1.61
CA THR A 133 14.29 28.77 -2.93
C THR A 133 15.16 27.59 -3.39
N ALA A 134 14.54 26.41 -3.47
CA ALA A 134 15.02 25.29 -4.27
C ALA A 134 14.74 25.53 -5.77
N PRO A 135 15.61 25.06 -6.69
CA PRO A 135 15.51 25.38 -8.11
C PRO A 135 14.36 24.63 -8.80
N PRO A 136 13.81 25.19 -9.90
CA PRO A 136 12.81 24.52 -10.72
C PRO A 136 13.48 23.51 -11.66
N PHE A 137 12.70 22.53 -12.11
CA PHE A 137 12.98 21.50 -13.12
C PHE A 137 13.60 20.18 -12.65
N LEU A 138 12.77 19.13 -12.69
CA LEU A 138 13.04 17.97 -13.55
C LEU A 138 11.74 17.48 -14.22
N SER A 139 11.87 17.27 -15.53
CA SER A 139 10.90 16.83 -16.55
C SER A 139 9.94 15.70 -16.15
N PRO A 140 8.72 15.63 -16.74
CA PRO A 140 7.81 14.51 -16.53
C PRO A 140 8.40 13.23 -17.12
N SER A 141 8.43 12.17 -16.30
CA SER A 141 8.65 10.81 -16.77
C SER A 141 7.47 10.40 -17.66
N PRO A 142 7.68 9.74 -18.81
CA PRO A 142 6.62 9.32 -19.72
C PRO A 142 5.78 8.13 -19.22
N TRP A 143 6.10 7.62 -18.03
CA TRP A 143 5.31 6.57 -17.38
C TRP A 143 4.43 7.23 -16.32
N PRO A 144 3.13 6.92 -16.28
CA PRO A 144 2.27 7.50 -15.27
C PRO A 144 2.82 7.06 -13.89
N SER A 145 2.89 7.99 -12.95
CA SER A 145 3.45 7.85 -11.59
C SER A 145 2.75 6.79 -10.70
N LEU A 146 2.09 5.81 -11.30
CA LEU A 146 1.17 4.82 -10.74
C LEU A 146 1.82 3.81 -9.80
N LEU A 147 3.15 3.77 -9.69
CA LEU A 147 3.85 2.62 -9.08
C LEU A 147 4.83 2.95 -7.94
N LEU A 148 4.99 4.21 -7.55
CA LEU A 148 5.95 4.63 -6.53
C LEU A 148 5.28 5.27 -5.31
N PRO A 149 5.00 4.49 -4.25
CA PRO A 149 4.77 5.01 -2.93
C PRO A 149 6.09 5.36 -2.23
N SER A 150 6.15 6.55 -1.65
CA SER A 150 7.06 7.02 -0.60
C SER A 150 6.89 6.20 0.70
N PRO A 151 7.85 6.28 1.66
CA PRO A 151 7.83 5.48 2.90
C PRO A 151 6.64 5.79 3.83
N GLU A 152 6.01 6.95 3.69
CA GLU A 152 4.84 7.38 4.49
C GLU A 152 3.52 6.92 3.88
N ASP A 153 3.57 6.18 2.77
CA ASP A 153 2.44 6.09 1.87
C ASP A 153 1.54 4.90 2.21
N ASN A 154 0.34 5.27 2.60
CA ASN A 154 -0.85 4.44 2.57
C ASN A 154 -0.91 3.61 1.27
N LEU A 155 -0.72 2.29 1.39
CA LEU A 155 -0.74 1.36 0.27
C LEU A 155 -2.15 1.17 -0.33
N LEU A 156 -3.18 1.74 0.30
CA LEU A 156 -4.56 1.63 -0.15
C LEU A 156 -4.73 2.20 -1.55
N LEU A 157 -4.27 3.43 -1.80
CA LEU A 157 -4.44 4.08 -3.10
C LEU A 157 -3.76 3.29 -4.23
N PRO A 158 -2.47 2.89 -4.13
CA PRO A 158 -1.83 2.02 -5.10
C PRO A 158 -2.57 0.69 -5.32
N ALA A 159 -3.09 0.07 -4.27
CA ALA A 159 -3.85 -1.18 -4.40
C ALA A 159 -5.18 -0.98 -5.15
N ILE A 160 -5.89 0.11 -4.87
CA ILE A 160 -7.15 0.48 -5.55
C ILE A 160 -6.91 0.80 -7.03
N ILE A 161 -5.87 1.57 -7.35
CA ILE A 161 -5.49 1.86 -8.74
C ILE A 161 -5.20 0.56 -9.49
N ASN A 162 -4.40 -0.34 -8.90
CA ASN A 162 -4.09 -1.62 -9.55
C ASN A 162 -5.32 -2.52 -9.72
N LEU A 163 -6.30 -2.48 -8.82
CA LEU A 163 -7.58 -3.19 -9.00
C LEU A 163 -8.41 -2.61 -10.16
N ALA A 164 -8.39 -1.29 -10.34
CA ALA A 164 -9.04 -0.64 -11.46
C ALA A 164 -8.34 -1.01 -12.79
N VAL A 165 -7.00 -0.99 -12.83
CA VAL A 165 -6.21 -1.42 -13.99
C VAL A 165 -6.48 -2.89 -14.34
N LEU A 166 -6.62 -3.80 -13.35
CA LEU A 166 -7.01 -5.19 -13.62
C LEU A 166 -8.41 -5.30 -14.24
N SER A 167 -9.35 -4.44 -13.84
CA SER A 167 -10.69 -4.39 -14.44
C SER A 167 -10.63 -3.90 -15.89
N LEU A 168 -9.76 -2.92 -16.16
CA LEU A 168 -9.48 -2.44 -17.51
C LEU A 168 -8.89 -3.54 -18.40
N HIS A 169 -7.93 -4.32 -17.91
CA HIS A 169 -7.34 -5.45 -18.66
C HIS A 169 -8.37 -6.52 -19.06
N ARG A 170 -9.47 -6.65 -18.31
CA ARG A 170 -10.59 -7.54 -18.64
C ARG A 170 -11.59 -6.92 -19.62
N GLY A 171 -11.29 -5.74 -20.18
CA GLY A 171 -12.18 -5.00 -21.07
C GLY A 171 -13.34 -4.29 -20.35
N ASN A 172 -13.35 -4.27 -19.02
CA ASN A 172 -14.44 -3.69 -18.23
C ASN A 172 -14.05 -2.29 -17.70
N VAL A 173 -14.05 -1.31 -18.62
CA VAL A 173 -13.70 0.09 -18.30
C VAL A 173 -14.66 0.69 -17.26
N HIS A 174 -15.95 0.37 -17.35
CA HIS A 174 -16.96 0.86 -16.39
C HIS A 174 -16.70 0.36 -14.97
N ALA A 175 -16.30 -0.90 -14.80
CA ALA A 175 -15.91 -1.41 -13.48
C ALA A 175 -14.65 -0.70 -12.96
N ALA A 176 -13.68 -0.41 -13.83
CA ALA A 176 -12.47 0.33 -13.44
C ALA A 176 -12.81 1.75 -12.93
N ILE A 177 -13.66 2.49 -13.65
CA ILE A 177 -14.16 3.81 -13.25
C ILE A 177 -14.89 3.71 -11.91
N HIS A 178 -15.83 2.76 -11.78
CA HIS A 178 -16.62 2.58 -10.57
C HIS A 178 -15.77 2.28 -9.33
N ILE A 179 -14.68 1.50 -9.48
CA ILE A 179 -13.73 1.25 -8.39
C ILE A 179 -13.09 2.56 -7.90
N LEU A 180 -12.60 3.40 -8.82
CA LEU A 180 -11.95 4.67 -8.46
C LEU A 180 -12.96 5.68 -7.89
N GLU A 181 -14.14 5.80 -8.47
CA GLU A 181 -15.17 6.71 -7.98
C GLU A 181 -15.65 6.35 -6.58
N ASN A 182 -15.88 5.06 -6.32
CA ASN A 182 -16.28 4.63 -4.98
C ASN A 182 -15.21 4.93 -3.95
N PHE A 183 -13.93 4.80 -4.31
CA PHE A 183 -12.85 5.21 -3.44
C PHE A 183 -12.87 6.73 -3.16
N ILE A 184 -13.14 7.58 -4.15
CA ILE A 184 -13.33 9.03 -3.91
C ILE A 184 -14.52 9.27 -2.96
N ARG A 185 -15.66 8.60 -3.22
CA ARG A 185 -16.89 8.78 -2.43
C ARG A 185 -16.74 8.38 -0.96
N GLU A 186 -15.82 7.47 -0.64
CA GLU A 186 -15.53 7.05 0.75
C GLU A 186 -15.03 8.22 1.62
N ASP A 187 -14.13 9.06 1.10
CA ASP A 187 -13.59 10.24 1.79
C ASP A 187 -13.04 11.25 0.74
N PRO A 188 -13.90 12.10 0.14
CA PRO A 188 -13.50 12.98 -0.97
C PRO A 188 -12.30 13.89 -0.67
N PRO A 189 -12.21 14.62 0.46
CA PRO A 189 -11.09 15.52 0.71
C PRO A 189 -9.75 14.78 0.84
N ARG A 190 -9.78 13.51 1.27
CA ARG A 190 -8.57 12.70 1.44
C ARG A 190 -8.18 11.91 0.19
N ASN A 191 -9.17 11.40 -0.55
CA ASN A 191 -8.95 10.45 -1.63
C ASN A 191 -8.85 11.11 -3.01
N MET A 192 -9.28 12.36 -3.16
CA MET A 192 -9.19 13.14 -4.39
C MET A 192 -7.75 13.66 -4.63
N THR A 193 -6.81 12.73 -4.73
CA THR A 193 -5.41 13.01 -5.02
C THR A 193 -5.19 13.22 -6.53
N GLU A 194 -4.18 14.01 -6.90
CA GLU A 194 -3.83 14.26 -8.31
C GLU A 194 -3.65 12.96 -9.11
N ASN A 195 -2.92 11.99 -8.54
CA ASN A 195 -2.73 10.68 -9.18
C ASN A 195 -4.06 9.99 -9.49
N LEU A 196 -5.01 9.99 -8.55
CA LEU A 196 -6.28 9.32 -8.76
C LEU A 196 -7.15 10.05 -9.79
N VAL A 197 -7.17 11.39 -9.77
CA VAL A 197 -7.88 12.20 -10.77
C VAL A 197 -7.32 11.96 -12.17
N LEU A 198 -5.99 11.90 -12.33
CA LEU A 198 -5.35 11.58 -13.61
C LEU A 198 -5.72 10.18 -14.11
N ASN A 199 -5.74 9.15 -13.25
CA ASN A 199 -6.20 7.82 -13.66
C ASN A 199 -7.66 7.83 -14.11
N LEU A 200 -8.51 8.54 -13.37
CA LEU A 200 -9.92 8.63 -13.67
C LEU A 200 -10.16 9.35 -15.00
N SER A 201 -9.43 10.44 -15.29
CA SER A 201 -9.52 11.14 -16.58
C SER A 201 -9.12 10.22 -17.73
N TYR A 202 -8.01 9.48 -17.61
CA TYR A 202 -7.61 8.52 -18.63
C TYR A 202 -8.68 7.46 -18.89
N PHE A 203 -9.36 6.96 -17.86
CA PHE A 203 -10.44 5.99 -18.05
C PHE A 203 -11.67 6.61 -18.71
N TYR A 204 -11.99 7.87 -18.41
CA TYR A 204 -13.08 8.58 -19.09
C TYR A 204 -12.78 8.83 -20.57
N ASP A 205 -11.55 9.21 -20.90
CA ASP A 205 -11.10 9.39 -22.30
C ASP A 205 -11.24 8.09 -23.10
N LEU A 206 -10.86 6.95 -22.50
CA LEU A 206 -11.03 5.62 -23.12
C LEU A 206 -12.49 5.24 -23.41
N VAL A 207 -13.45 5.78 -22.66
CA VAL A 207 -14.89 5.59 -22.93
C VAL A 207 -15.36 6.55 -24.03
N GLY A 208 -14.88 7.80 -24.01
CA GLY A 208 -15.23 8.85 -24.96
C GLY A 208 -14.85 8.53 -26.41
N ASP A 209 -13.68 7.91 -26.63
CA ASP A 209 -13.17 7.56 -27.96
C ASP A 209 -14.07 6.57 -28.74
N LYS A 210 -14.97 5.85 -28.06
CA LYS A 210 -15.93 4.94 -28.71
C LYS A 210 -17.10 5.66 -29.41
N TYR A 211 -17.25 6.97 -29.20
CA TYR A 211 -18.35 7.77 -29.72
C TYR A 211 -17.96 8.77 -30.80
N VAL A 212 -16.77 8.66 -31.42
CA VAL A 212 -16.47 9.42 -32.64
C VAL A 212 -17.15 8.71 -33.81
N PRO A 213 -18.28 9.21 -34.35
CA PRO A 213 -18.81 8.66 -35.58
C PRO A 213 -17.78 8.93 -36.68
N VAL A 214 -17.37 7.88 -37.39
CA VAL A 214 -16.62 8.04 -38.64
C VAL A 214 -17.56 8.76 -39.61
N LEU A 215 -17.32 10.06 -39.81
CA LEU A 215 -18.00 10.89 -40.80
C LEU A 215 -17.53 10.55 -42.22
#